data_AF-A0A2V5R6F1-F1
#
_entry.id   AF-A0A2V5R6F1-F1
#
_cell.length_a   1.000
_cell.length_b   1.000
_cell.length_c   1.000
_cell.angle_alpha   90.00
_cell.angle_beta   90.00
_cell.angle_gamma   90.00
#
_symmetry.space_group_name_H-M   'P 1'
#
loop_
_entity.id
_entity.type
_entity.pdbx_description
1 polymer ?
#
loop_
_entity_poly.entity_id
_entity_poly.type
_entity_poly.pdbx_seq_one_letter_code
_entity_poly.pdbx_strand_id
1 'polypeptide(L)'
;MAMAQGWLGALWVSLGFFIALFVTARIAYPILLGLPRAIRLVSSGEMRAAVYRRLLFTPVLWIVALAVIVLLVGFFWPAAAAWFEENGALNGGVWLGVAGTLLSALSQKSRADFNADFDQSYRKFYVHRDAHRRRSNRHRRSVVSS
;
A
#
# COMPACT_ATOMS: atom_id res chain seq x y z
N MET A 1 -4.50 -6.01 40.59
CA MET A 1 -5.30 -5.26 39.60
C MET A 1 -4.44 -4.49 38.59
N ALA A 2 -3.27 -3.95 38.96
CA ALA A 2 -2.36 -3.25 38.02
C ALA A 2 -1.86 -4.12 36.84
N MET A 3 -1.60 -5.42 37.04
CA MET A 3 -1.12 -6.28 35.95
C MET A 3 -2.19 -6.49 34.87
N ALA A 4 -3.44 -6.82 35.22
CA ALA A 4 -4.50 -7.01 34.22
C ALA A 4 -4.72 -5.75 33.34
N GLN A 5 -4.58 -4.56 33.93
CA GLN A 5 -4.68 -3.28 33.24
C GLN A 5 -3.49 -3.04 32.27
N GLY A 6 -2.27 -3.44 32.66
CA GLY A 6 -1.09 -3.39 31.81
C GLY A 6 -1.16 -4.36 30.61
N TRP A 7 -1.65 -5.58 30.82
CA TRP A 7 -1.81 -6.58 29.77
C TRP A 7 -2.89 -6.20 28.75
N LEU A 8 -4.03 -5.68 29.23
CA LEU A 8 -5.06 -5.12 28.36
C LEU A 8 -4.53 -3.94 27.54
N GLY A 9 -3.79 -3.01 28.18
CA GLY A 9 -3.14 -1.90 27.48
C GLY A 9 -2.18 -2.36 26.39
N ALA A 10 -1.34 -3.36 26.66
CA ALA A 10 -0.39 -3.90 25.67
C ALA A 10 -1.08 -4.55 24.47
N LEU A 11 -2.21 -5.25 24.68
CA LEU A 11 -3.03 -5.80 23.60
C LEU A 11 -3.60 -4.70 22.71
N TRP A 12 -4.12 -3.63 23.33
CA TRP A 12 -4.66 -2.48 22.61
C TRP A 12 -3.58 -1.72 21.83
N VAL A 13 -2.41 -1.48 22.41
CA VAL A 13 -1.26 -0.89 21.70
C VAL A 13 -0.87 -1.75 20.50
N SER A 14 -0.73 -3.07 20.70
CA SER A 14 -0.36 -4.00 19.63
C SER A 14 -1.39 -4.00 18.52
N LEU A 15 -2.68 -4.01 18.86
CA LEU A 15 -3.76 -3.97 17.88
C LEU A 15 -3.72 -2.68 17.05
N GLY A 16 -3.59 -1.51 17.71
CA GLY A 16 -3.45 -0.23 17.03
C GLY A 16 -2.25 -0.20 16.07
N PHE A 17 -1.13 -0.78 16.51
CA PHE A 17 0.08 -0.90 15.69
C PHE A 17 -0.16 -1.73 14.42
N PHE A 18 -0.76 -2.92 14.54
CA PHE A 18 -1.06 -3.75 13.36
C PHE A 18 -2.05 -3.10 12.40
N ILE A 19 -3.08 -2.42 12.93
CA ILE A 19 -4.03 -1.66 12.12
C ILE A 19 -3.28 -0.58 11.33
N ALA A 20 -2.43 0.20 12.00
CA ALA A 20 -1.63 1.23 11.35
C ALA A 20 -0.67 0.67 10.29
N LEU A 21 0.01 -0.45 10.57
CA LEU A 21 0.83 -1.13 9.56
C LEU A 21 0.02 -1.52 8.34
N PHE A 22 -1.16 -2.13 8.55
CA PHE A 22 -2.02 -2.59 7.46
C PHE A 22 -2.52 -1.42 6.61
N VAL A 23 -3.06 -0.38 7.24
CA VAL A 23 -3.54 0.83 6.57
C VAL A 23 -2.41 1.49 5.78
N THR A 24 -1.23 1.63 6.40
CA THR A 24 -0.07 2.26 5.76
C THR A 24 0.46 1.42 4.60
N ALA A 25 0.52 0.09 4.74
CA ALA A 25 0.85 -0.88 3.68
C ALA A 25 -0.08 -0.76 2.47
N ARG A 26 -1.39 -0.67 2.71
CA ARG A 26 -2.40 -0.69 1.63
C ARG A 26 -2.66 0.68 1.00
N ILE A 27 -2.38 1.77 1.69
CA ILE A 27 -2.70 3.13 1.24
C ILE A 27 -1.43 3.95 1.03
N ALA A 28 -0.60 4.11 2.07
CA ALA A 28 0.52 5.04 2.02
C ALA A 28 1.64 4.57 1.09
N TYR A 29 2.05 3.30 1.12
CA TYR A 29 3.13 2.81 0.25
C TYR A 29 2.85 2.97 -1.26
N PRO A 30 1.66 2.59 -1.78
CA PRO A 30 1.30 2.85 -3.18
C PRO A 30 1.36 4.34 -3.55
N ILE A 31 1.02 5.23 -2.62
CA ILE A 31 1.02 6.69 -2.86
C ILE A 31 2.43 7.25 -2.77
N LEU A 32 3.18 6.92 -1.72
CA LEU A 32 4.50 7.49 -1.43
C LEU A 32 5.60 6.96 -2.36
N LEU A 33 5.59 5.66 -2.65
CA LEU A 33 6.63 5.02 -3.45
C LEU A 33 6.14 4.66 -4.86
N GLY A 34 4.89 4.17 -4.95
CA GLY A 34 4.33 3.71 -6.22
C GLY A 34 3.99 4.85 -7.18
N LEU A 35 3.40 5.93 -6.67
CA LEU A 35 2.91 7.03 -7.51
C LEU A 35 4.06 7.82 -8.17
N PRO A 36 5.11 8.27 -7.46
CA PRO A 36 6.21 9.01 -8.10
C PRO A 36 6.92 8.17 -9.15
N ARG A 37 7.09 6.87 -8.88
CA ARG A 37 7.68 5.94 -9.85
C ARG A 37 6.80 5.74 -11.07
N ALA A 38 5.50 5.53 -10.88
CA ALA A 38 4.55 5.43 -11.98
C ALA A 38 4.54 6.71 -12.83
N ILE A 39 4.60 7.89 -12.20
CA ILE A 39 4.72 9.17 -12.90
C ILE A 39 5.96 9.21 -13.77
N ARG A 40 7.13 8.88 -13.21
CA ARG A 40 8.40 8.85 -13.94
C ARG A 40 8.37 7.87 -15.13
N LEU A 41 7.78 6.69 -14.96
CA LEU A 41 7.72 5.65 -16.02
C LEU A 41 6.68 5.97 -17.10
N VAL A 42 5.60 6.65 -16.74
CA VAL A 42 4.60 7.12 -17.71
C VAL A 42 5.13 8.33 -18.46
N SER A 43 5.83 9.26 -17.80
CA SER A 43 6.43 10.42 -18.46
C SER A 43 7.59 10.03 -19.39
N SER A 44 8.34 8.97 -19.07
CA SER A 44 9.35 8.40 -19.99
C SER A 44 8.77 7.54 -21.12
N GLY A 45 7.45 7.32 -21.15
CA GLY A 45 6.79 6.48 -22.16
C GLY A 45 7.07 4.98 -22.01
N GLU A 46 7.71 4.55 -20.92
CA GLU A 46 8.00 3.14 -20.65
C GLU A 46 6.77 2.37 -20.17
N MET A 47 5.76 3.07 -19.65
CA MET A 47 4.57 2.48 -19.04
C MET A 47 3.28 3.20 -19.45
N ARG A 48 2.18 2.45 -19.58
CA ARG A 48 0.85 2.99 -19.92
C ARG A 48 0.23 3.70 -18.72
N ALA A 49 -0.40 4.86 -18.94
CA ALA A 49 -1.12 5.62 -17.90
C ALA A 49 -2.26 4.82 -17.20
N ALA A 50 -2.73 3.72 -17.80
CA ALA A 50 -3.67 2.79 -17.15
C ALA A 50 -3.13 2.18 -15.84
N VAL A 51 -1.81 2.23 -15.61
CA VAL A 51 -1.20 1.84 -14.33
C VAL A 51 -1.77 2.64 -13.16
N TYR A 52 -2.05 3.94 -13.33
CA TYR A 52 -2.57 4.79 -12.24
C TYR A 52 -3.89 4.28 -11.71
N ARG A 53 -4.80 3.86 -12.60
CA ARG A 53 -6.09 3.30 -12.19
C ARG A 53 -5.88 2.06 -11.34
N ARG A 54 -4.97 1.17 -11.72
CA ARG A 54 -4.71 -0.06 -10.95
C ARG A 54 -3.97 0.22 -9.64
N LEU A 55 -3.02 1.16 -9.65
CA LEU A 55 -2.24 1.57 -8.50
C LEU A 55 -3.11 2.21 -7.42
N LEU A 56 -4.00 3.13 -7.82
CA LEU A 56 -4.86 3.89 -6.92
C LEU A 56 -6.16 3.16 -6.55
N PHE A 57 -6.58 2.14 -7.31
CA PHE A 57 -7.80 1.40 -7.00
C PHE A 57 -7.79 0.80 -5.60
N THR A 58 -6.70 0.11 -5.22
CA THR A 58 -6.60 -0.52 -3.90
C THR A 58 -6.60 0.51 -2.76
N PRO A 59 -5.76 1.58 -2.80
CA PRO A 59 -5.83 2.66 -1.82
C PRO A 59 -7.23 3.28 -1.71
N VAL A 60 -7.85 3.65 -2.83
CA VAL A 60 -9.18 4.28 -2.84
C VAL A 60 -10.23 3.36 -2.24
N LEU A 61 -10.21 2.07 -2.60
CA LEU A 61 -11.13 1.08 -2.04
C LEU A 61 -11.00 1.00 -0.51
N TRP A 62 -9.78 0.98 0.02
CA TRP A 62 -9.54 0.94 1.47
C TRP A 62 -9.92 2.25 2.15
N ILE A 63 -9.62 3.42 1.56
CA ILE A 63 -10.03 4.72 2.10
C ILE A 63 -11.55 4.79 2.21
N VAL A 64 -12.27 4.40 1.16
CA VAL A 64 -13.74 4.41 1.15
C VAL A 64 -14.28 3.42 2.20
N ALA A 65 -13.74 2.20 2.25
CA ALA A 65 -14.18 1.20 3.24
C ALA A 65 -13.96 1.70 4.68
N LEU A 66 -12.80 2.27 4.98
CA LEU A 66 -12.51 2.83 6.30
C LEU A 66 -13.41 4.01 6.64
N ALA A 67 -13.64 4.91 5.69
CA ALA A 67 -14.55 6.05 5.89
C ALA A 67 -15.98 5.57 6.21
N VAL A 68 -16.48 4.57 5.48
CA VAL A 68 -17.79 3.97 5.75
C VAL A 68 -17.82 3.34 7.14
N ILE A 69 -16.80 2.58 7.53
CA ILE A 69 -16.73 1.96 8.86
C ILE A 69 -16.74 3.02 9.96
N VAL A 70 -15.92 4.07 9.84
CA VAL A 70 -15.86 5.16 10.81
C VAL A 70 -17.21 5.88 10.91
N LEU A 71 -17.87 6.15 9.78
CA LEU A 71 -19.20 6.76 9.77
C LEU A 71 -20.25 5.86 10.44
N LEU A 72 -20.24 4.55 10.14
CA LEU A 72 -21.18 3.60 10.75
C LEU A 72 -20.96 3.51 12.26
N VAL A 73 -19.71 3.41 12.72
CA VAL A 73 -19.39 3.37 14.16
C VAL A 73 -19.76 4.69 14.84
N GLY A 74 -19.43 5.83 14.23
CA GLY A 74 -19.75 7.14 14.79
C GLY A 74 -21.25 7.42 14.87
N PHE A 75 -22.01 6.97 13.87
CA PHE A 75 -23.45 7.21 13.81
C PHE A 75 -24.26 6.22 14.66
N PHE A 76 -23.98 4.92 14.55
CA PHE A 76 -24.76 3.88 15.25
C PHE A 76 -24.23 3.58 16.66
N TRP A 77 -22.98 3.91 16.97
CA TRP A 77 -22.35 3.60 18.25
C TRP A 77 -21.50 4.75 18.80
N PRO A 78 -22.11 5.91 19.09
CA PRO A 78 -21.39 7.10 19.53
C PRO A 78 -20.58 6.88 20.82
N ALA A 79 -21.05 6.01 21.73
CA ALA A 79 -20.30 5.64 22.93
C ALA A 79 -18.99 4.88 22.61
N ALA A 80 -18.96 4.07 21.55
CA ALA A 80 -17.75 3.39 21.12
C ALA A 80 -16.80 4.38 20.45
N ALA A 81 -17.32 5.33 19.65
CA ALA A 81 -16.52 6.39 19.05
C ALA A 81 -15.81 7.25 20.12
N ALA A 82 -16.53 7.69 21.15
CA ALA A 82 -15.93 8.41 22.28
C ALA A 82 -14.87 7.57 23.01
N TRP A 83 -15.13 6.28 23.22
CA TRP A 83 -14.16 5.37 23.83
C TRP A 83 -12.89 5.20 22.97
N PHE A 84 -13.01 5.15 21.64
CA PHE A 84 -11.86 5.09 20.74
C PHE A 84 -11.00 6.36 20.80
N GLU A 85 -11.62 7.54 20.90
CA GLU A 85 -10.91 8.81 21.05
C GLU A 85 -10.16 8.91 22.39
N GLU A 86 -10.79 8.43 23.46
CA GLU A 86 -10.23 8.48 24.82
C GLU A 86 -9.22 7.35 25.10
N ASN A 87 -9.19 6.29 24.29
CA ASN A 87 -8.27 5.17 24.46
C ASN A 87 -6.85 5.52 23.99
N GLY A 88 -6.08 6.11 24.89
CA GLY A 88 -4.68 6.49 24.64
C GLY A 88 -3.76 5.32 24.27
N ALA A 89 -4.06 4.09 24.69
CA ALA A 89 -3.26 2.91 24.35
C ALA A 89 -3.44 2.49 22.87
N LEU A 90 -4.69 2.42 22.41
CA LEU A 90 -5.01 2.20 20.99
C LEU A 90 -4.42 3.31 20.11
N ASN A 91 -4.65 4.56 20.48
CA ASN A 91 -4.16 5.72 19.73
C ASN A 91 -2.62 5.76 19.67
N GLY A 92 -1.96 5.49 20.80
CA GLY A 92 -0.50 5.36 20.87
C GLY A 92 0.03 4.24 19.97
N GLY A 93 -0.63 3.08 19.97
CA GLY A 93 -0.32 1.98 19.05
C GLY A 93 -0.40 2.37 17.58
N VAL A 94 -1.47 3.08 17.19
CA VAL A 94 -1.67 3.58 15.83
C VAL A 94 -0.54 4.51 15.41
N TRP A 95 -0.21 5.52 16.22
CA TRP A 95 0.87 6.46 15.90
C TRP A 95 2.25 5.80 15.83
N LEU A 96 2.53 4.83 16.72
CA LEU A 96 3.76 4.04 16.66
C LEU A 96 3.84 3.23 15.36
N GLY A 97 2.72 2.64 14.93
CA GLY A 97 2.66 1.90 13.66
C GLY A 97 2.88 2.81 12.45
N VAL A 98 2.27 4.00 12.45
CA VAL A 98 2.49 5.01 11.40
C VAL A 98 3.96 5.44 11.37
N ALA A 99 4.53 5.81 12.51
CA ALA A 99 5.92 6.25 12.61
C ALA A 99 6.91 5.15 12.17
N GLY A 100 6.72 3.92 12.67
CA GLY A 100 7.55 2.77 12.29
C GLY A 100 7.50 2.47 10.79
N THR A 101 6.33 2.63 10.18
CA THR A 101 6.18 2.41 8.74
C THR A 101 6.81 3.52 7.91
N LEU A 102 6.66 4.79 8.31
CA LEU A 102 7.31 5.92 7.64
C LEU A 102 8.84 5.77 7.68
N LEU A 103 9.39 5.37 8.83
CA LEU A 103 10.81 5.05 8.97
C LEU A 103 11.23 3.87 8.08
N SER A 104 10.40 2.85 7.97
CA SER A 104 10.65 1.71 7.09
C SER A 104 10.66 2.10 5.60
N ALA A 105 9.72 2.96 5.18
CA ALA A 105 9.68 3.50 3.81
C ALA A 105 10.88 4.41 3.46
N LEU A 106 11.57 4.95 4.47
CA LEU A 106 12.84 5.68 4.30
C LEU A 106 14.04 4.73 4.14
N SER A 107 13.93 3.47 4.53
CA SER A 107 15.01 2.49 4.38
C SER A 107 15.25 2.15 2.91
N GLN A 108 16.52 2.19 2.50
CA GLN A 108 16.95 1.89 1.14
C GLN A 108 16.62 0.44 0.74
N LYS A 109 16.66 -0.50 1.70
CA LYS A 109 16.29 -1.89 1.49
C LYS A 109 14.80 -2.05 1.16
N SER A 110 13.92 -1.42 1.96
CA SER A 110 12.47 -1.46 1.73
C SER A 110 12.08 -0.87 0.37
N ARG A 111 12.76 0.20 -0.05
CA ARG A 111 12.55 0.80 -1.39
C ARG A 111 12.96 -0.15 -2.51
N ALA A 112 14.08 -0.87 -2.36
CA ALA A 112 14.54 -1.84 -3.35
C ALA A 112 13.58 -3.03 -3.49
N ASP A 113 13.10 -3.56 -2.36
CA ASP A 113 12.12 -4.65 -2.34
C ASP A 113 10.78 -4.20 -2.96
N PHE A 114 10.28 -3.03 -2.57
CA PHE A 114 9.07 -2.42 -3.16
C PHE A 114 9.21 -2.24 -4.68
N ASN A 115 10.39 -1.83 -5.12
CA ASN A 115 10.68 -1.63 -6.54
C ASN A 115 10.59 -2.93 -7.34
N ALA A 116 11.09 -4.04 -6.79
CA ALA A 116 10.98 -5.36 -7.42
C ALA A 116 9.51 -5.83 -7.48
N ASP A 117 8.79 -5.68 -6.37
CA ASP A 117 7.37 -6.05 -6.28
C ASP A 117 6.48 -5.24 -7.22
N PHE A 118 6.78 -3.94 -7.37
CA PHE A 118 6.11 -3.05 -8.31
C PHE A 118 6.29 -3.56 -9.74
N ASP A 119 7.52 -3.87 -10.14
CA ASP A 119 7.81 -4.34 -11.50
C ASP A 119 7.15 -5.68 -11.80
N GLN A 120 7.11 -6.58 -10.81
CA GLN A 120 6.41 -7.85 -10.93
C GLN A 120 4.89 -7.65 -11.06
N SER A 121 4.30 -6.82 -10.19
CA SER A 121 2.84 -6.61 -10.12
C SER A 121 2.28 -5.83 -11.31
N TYR A 122 3.06 -4.89 -11.85
CA TYR A 122 2.62 -3.99 -12.92
C TYR A 122 3.28 -4.27 -14.27
N ARG A 123 3.97 -5.41 -14.41
CA ARG A 123 4.66 -5.85 -15.65
C ARG A 123 3.82 -5.68 -16.92
N LYS A 124 2.50 -5.94 -16.83
CA LYS A 124 1.55 -5.85 -17.96
C LYS A 124 1.31 -4.45 -18.51
N PHE A 125 1.73 -3.42 -17.79
CA PHE A 125 1.55 -2.02 -18.20
C PHE A 125 2.78 -1.44 -18.89
N TYR A 126 3.89 -2.16 -18.95
CA TYR A 126 5.09 -1.73 -19.67
C TYR A 126 4.88 -1.77 -21.19
N VAL A 127 5.32 -0.72 -21.89
CA VAL A 127 5.15 -0.53 -23.34
C VAL A 127 6.27 -1.24 -24.12
N HIS A 128 7.53 -1.12 -23.67
CA HIS A 128 8.71 -1.54 -24.44
C HIS A 128 9.10 -3.02 -24.28
N ARG A 129 8.57 -3.72 -23.27
CA ARG A 129 8.86 -5.15 -23.05
C ARG A 129 8.22 -6.06 -24.11
N ASP A 130 7.12 -5.60 -24.73
CA ASP A 130 6.44 -6.31 -25.82
C ASP A 130 7.12 -6.10 -27.17
N ALA A 131 7.80 -4.97 -27.39
CA ALA A 131 8.47 -4.65 -28.64
C ALA A 131 9.68 -5.56 -28.91
N HIS A 132 10.49 -5.86 -27.88
CA HIS A 132 11.62 -6.80 -28.01
C HIS A 132 11.15 -8.24 -28.25
N ARG A 133 10.05 -8.69 -27.63
CA ARG A 133 9.46 -10.01 -27.88
C ARG A 133 8.92 -10.17 -29.30
N ARG A 134 8.33 -9.11 -29.87
CA ARG A 134 7.84 -9.14 -31.26
C ARG A 134 8.98 -9.19 -32.28
N ARG A 135 10.10 -8.52 -32.01
CA ARG A 135 11.29 -8.54 -32.89
C ARG A 135 11.97 -9.92 -32.92
N SER A 136 12.12 -10.60 -31.78
CA SER A 136 12.76 -11.93 -31.75
C SER A 136 11.90 -13.02 -32.42
N ASN A 137 10.58 -13.00 -32.25
CA ASN A 137 9.69 -13.96 -32.90
C ASN A 137 9.59 -13.77 -34.42
N ARG A 138 9.76 -12.55 -34.93
CA ARG A 138 9.79 -12.28 -36.37
C ARG A 138 11.04 -12.89 -37.02
N HIS A 139 12.18 -12.83 -36.33
CA HIS A 139 13.42 -13.41 -36.81
C HIS A 139 13.42 -14.94 -36.75
N ARG A 140 12.75 -15.53 -35.74
CA ARG A 140 12.66 -17.00 -35.64
C ARG A 140 11.77 -17.62 -36.72
N ARG A 141 10.72 -16.91 -37.16
CA ARG A 141 9.85 -17.39 -38.25
C ARG A 141 10.52 -17.33 -39.62
N SER A 142 11.43 -16.40 -39.87
CA SER A 142 12.17 -16.33 -41.14
C SER A 142 13.27 -17.39 -41.28
N VAL A 143 13.65 -18.06 -40.19
CA VAL A 143 14.68 -19.13 -40.22
C VAL A 143 14.06 -20.52 -40.36
N VAL A 144 12.76 -20.68 -40.11
CA VAL A 144 12.05 -21.97 -40.14
C VAL A 144 11.26 -22.15 -41.45
N SER A 145 11.19 -21.12 -42.30
CA SER A 145 10.48 -21.16 -43.59
C SER A 145 11.39 -21.24 -44.82
N SER A 146 12.65 -21.65 -44.64
CA SER A 146 13.61 -21.86 -45.73
C SER A 146 13.75 -23.33 -46.07
#